data_AF-A0A2Z5BRS4-F1
#
_entry.id   AF-A0A2Z5BRS4-F1
#
_cell.length_a   1.000
_cell.length_b   1.000
_cell.length_c   1.000
_cell.angle_alpha   90.00
_cell.angle_beta   90.00
_cell.angle_gamma   90.00
#
_symmetry.space_group_name_H-M   'P 1'
#
loop_
_entity.id
_entity.type
_entity.pdbx_description
1 polymer ?
#
loop_
_entity_poly.entity_id
_entity_poly.type
_entity_poly.pdbx_seq_one_letter_code
_entity_poly.pdbx_strand_id
1 'polypeptide(L)'
;MSRSGLNPDTALDVLLSAICGRNQYTKDPAPVIDELHQVAGDRLDILARVAGGWAGFYDSPHTAPLCNALLLIPGALECVALGRASREAGSHGAPLVRPVRGQALGPGSSRS
;
A
#
# COMPACT_ATOMS: atom_id res chain seq x y z
N MET A 1 18.13 10.35 19.57
CA MET A 1 16.96 10.63 18.72
C MET A 1 16.28 9.31 18.41
N SER A 2 15.25 8.97 19.18
CA SER A 2 14.56 7.67 19.09
C SER A 2 13.67 7.63 17.85
N ARG A 3 14.15 7.03 16.76
CA ARG A 3 13.33 6.75 15.58
C ARG A 3 12.54 5.46 15.85
N SER A 4 11.35 5.64 16.40
CA SER A 4 10.17 4.75 16.42
C SER A 4 10.37 3.26 16.78
N GLY A 5 9.74 2.84 17.88
CA GLY A 5 9.62 1.44 18.33
C GLY A 5 8.69 0.58 17.46
N LEU A 6 8.94 0.57 16.15
CA LEU A 6 8.28 -0.36 15.24
C LEU A 6 8.90 -1.75 15.38
N ASN A 7 8.07 -2.78 15.22
CA ASN A 7 8.54 -4.13 15.04
C ASN A 7 9.55 -4.15 13.85
N PRO A 8 10.73 -4.78 13.99
CA PRO A 8 11.71 -4.91 12.91
C PRO A 8 11.13 -5.35 11.56
N ASP A 9 10.18 -6.29 11.57
CA ASP A 9 9.54 -6.79 10.35
C ASP A 9 8.70 -5.72 9.66
N THR A 10 7.98 -4.93 10.46
CA THR A 10 7.21 -3.78 9.97
C THR A 10 8.13 -2.69 9.44
N ALA A 11 9.25 -2.43 10.11
CA ALA A 11 10.23 -1.46 9.65
C ALA A 11 10.84 -1.89 8.31
N LEU A 12 11.14 -3.18 8.14
CA LEU A 12 11.64 -3.74 6.88
C LEU A 12 10.59 -3.64 5.77
N ASP A 13 9.34 -4.03 6.04
CA ASP A 13 8.23 -3.93 5.09
C ASP A 13 8.04 -2.50 4.56
N VAL A 14 8.07 -1.51 5.46
CA VAL A 14 8.00 -0.07 5.12
C VAL A 14 9.20 0.34 4.27
N LEU A 15 10.41 -0.09 4.63
CA LEU A 15 11.63 0.25 3.89
C LEU A 15 11.61 -0.30 2.46
N LEU A 16 11.25 -1.58 2.30
CA LEU A 16 11.13 -2.22 0.98
C LEU A 16 10.06 -1.52 0.14
N SER A 17 8.91 -1.21 0.73
CA SER A 17 7.84 -0.46 0.06
C SER A 17 8.30 0.94 -0.38
N ALA A 18 9.11 1.62 0.43
CA ALA A 18 9.67 2.92 0.10
C ALA A 18 10.68 2.84 -1.06
N ILE A 19 11.49 1.78 -1.13
CA ILE A 19 12.40 1.53 -2.26
C ILE A 19 11.60 1.35 -3.55
N CYS A 20 10.55 0.52 -3.54
CA CYS A 20 9.67 0.35 -4.70
C CYS A 20 9.02 1.67 -5.12
N GLY A 21 8.48 2.43 -4.17
CA GLY A 21 7.85 3.73 -4.42
C GLY A 21 8.79 4.77 -5.02
N ARG A 22 10.04 4.86 -4.53
CA ARG A 22 11.07 5.76 -5.08
C ARG A 22 11.42 5.43 -6.53
N ASN A 23 11.39 4.14 -6.88
CA ASN A 23 11.81 3.64 -8.19
C ASN A 23 10.64 3.25 -9.11
N GLN A 24 9.39 3.60 -8.76
CA GLN A 24 8.19 3.10 -9.42
C GLN A 24 8.11 3.31 -10.93
N TYR A 25 8.83 4.30 -11.48
CA TYR A 25 8.86 4.61 -12.90
C TYR A 25 10.19 4.25 -13.58
N THR A 26 11.05 3.47 -12.92
CA THR A 26 12.30 3.00 -13.51
C THR A 26 12.06 2.23 -14.80
N LYS A 27 13.00 2.36 -15.74
CA LYS A 27 13.06 1.53 -16.96
C LYS A 27 14.03 0.36 -16.82
N ASP A 28 14.92 0.44 -15.84
CA ASP A 28 15.84 -0.63 -15.49
C ASP A 28 15.55 -1.09 -14.05
N PRO A 29 14.79 -2.18 -13.88
CA PRO A 29 14.42 -2.66 -12.55
C PRO A 29 15.51 -3.53 -11.91
N ALA A 30 16.49 -4.04 -12.66
CA ALA A 30 17.52 -4.95 -12.13
C ALA A 30 18.25 -4.40 -10.89
N PRO A 31 18.79 -3.16 -10.89
CA PRO A 31 19.47 -2.63 -9.70
C PRO A 31 18.53 -2.44 -8.51
N VAL A 32 17.23 -2.25 -8.75
CA VAL A 32 16.23 -2.13 -7.69
C VAL A 32 15.96 -3.49 -7.05
N ILE A 33 15.87 -4.55 -7.85
CA ILE A 33 15.71 -5.92 -7.35
C ILE A 33 16.94 -6.33 -6.52
N ASP A 34 18.15 -5.98 -6.97
CA ASP A 34 19.37 -6.23 -6.21
C ASP A 34 19.38 -5.47 -4.86
N GLU A 35 18.99 -4.19 -4.85
CA GLU A 35 18.86 -3.40 -3.61
C GLU A 35 17.83 -4.03 -2.65
N LEU A 36 16.68 -4.47 -3.17
CA LEU A 36 15.63 -5.11 -2.37
C LEU A 36 16.11 -6.41 -1.74
N HIS A 37 16.83 -7.26 -2.48
CA HIS A 37 17.43 -8.48 -1.93
C HIS A 37 18.50 -8.19 -0.88
N GLN A 38 19.36 -7.20 -1.11
CA GLN A 38 20.37 -6.80 -0.15
C GLN A 38 19.76 -6.28 1.16
N VAL A 39 18.69 -5.48 1.06
CA VAL A 39 18.00 -4.91 2.22
C VAL A 39 17.19 -5.97 2.97
N ALA A 40 16.56 -6.91 2.25
CA ALA A 40 15.79 -7.99 2.87
C ALA A 40 16.69 -8.99 3.61
N GLY A 41 17.92 -9.23 3.13
CA GLY A 41 18.80 -10.27 3.65
C GLY A 41 18.09 -11.62 3.65
N ASP A 42 18.02 -12.27 4.82
CA ASP A 42 17.39 -13.59 4.97
C ASP A 42 15.85 -13.54 5.04
N ARG A 43 15.25 -12.34 5.16
CA ARG A 43 13.79 -12.16 5.27
C ARG A 43 13.09 -12.11 3.92
N LEU A 44 13.32 -13.15 3.13
CA LEU A 44 12.74 -13.32 1.80
C LEU A 44 11.21 -13.49 1.84
N ASP A 45 10.65 -13.93 2.96
CA ASP A 45 9.20 -13.97 3.22
C ASP A 45 8.57 -12.58 3.16
N ILE A 46 9.21 -11.58 3.79
CA ILE A 46 8.75 -10.19 3.77
C ILE A 46 8.95 -9.60 2.38
N LEU A 47 10.10 -9.86 1.74
CA LEU A 47 10.37 -9.41 0.38
C LEU A 47 9.31 -9.91 -0.60
N ALA A 48 9.01 -11.20 -0.57
CA ALA A 48 7.98 -11.81 -1.41
C ALA A 48 6.61 -11.17 -1.19
N ARG A 49 6.22 -10.95 0.08
CA ARG A 49 4.96 -10.31 0.44
C ARG A 49 4.87 -8.88 -0.10
N VAL A 50 5.91 -8.08 0.10
CA VAL A 50 5.96 -6.69 -0.39
C VAL A 50 5.95 -6.67 -1.91
N ALA A 51 6.80 -7.45 -2.56
CA ALA A 51 6.90 -7.53 -4.03
C ALA A 51 5.56 -7.89 -4.68
N GLY A 52 4.91 -8.94 -4.17
CA GLY A 52 3.60 -9.36 -4.64
C GLY A 52 2.52 -8.31 -4.38
N GLY A 53 2.46 -7.76 -3.17
CA GLY A 53 1.50 -6.71 -2.80
C GLY A 53 1.65 -5.47 -3.67
N TRP A 54 2.88 -5.06 -3.95
CA TRP A 54 3.18 -3.91 -4.80
C TRP A 54 2.75 -4.16 -6.25
N ALA A 55 3.11 -5.31 -6.82
CA ALA A 55 2.69 -5.67 -8.18
C ALA A 55 1.16 -5.83 -8.32
N GLY A 56 0.48 -6.30 -7.28
CA GLY A 56 -0.98 -6.41 -7.26
C GLY A 56 -1.70 -5.07 -7.11
N PHE A 57 -1.08 -4.09 -6.45
CA PHE A 57 -1.64 -2.76 -6.27
C PHE A 57 -1.44 -1.88 -7.50
N TYR A 58 -0.24 -1.89 -8.09
CA TYR A 58 0.13 -1.02 -9.22
C TYR A 58 -0.08 -1.70 -10.57
N ASP A 59 -1.24 -1.43 -11.19
CA ASP A 59 -1.58 -1.86 -12.55
C ASP A 59 -1.59 -0.65 -13.50
N SER A 60 -0.41 -0.24 -13.93
CA SER A 60 -0.24 0.86 -14.88
C SER A 60 0.90 0.57 -15.86
N PRO A 61 0.80 0.97 -17.14
CA PRO A 61 1.88 0.81 -18.11
C PRO A 61 3.21 1.44 -17.66
N HIS A 62 3.16 2.48 -16.83
CA HIS A 62 4.35 3.20 -16.38
C HIS A 62 5.13 2.47 -15.28
N THR A 63 4.44 1.66 -14.47
CA THR A 63 5.02 0.85 -13.38
C THR A 63 5.31 -0.59 -13.80
N ALA A 64 4.82 -1.00 -14.98
CA ALA A 64 4.95 -2.35 -15.50
C ALA A 64 6.39 -2.91 -15.50
N PRO A 65 7.46 -2.15 -15.85
CA PRO A 65 8.82 -2.68 -15.80
C PRO A 65 9.21 -3.18 -14.40
N LEU A 66 8.91 -2.40 -13.36
CA LEU A 66 9.20 -2.78 -11.98
C LEU A 66 8.28 -3.90 -11.49
N CYS A 67 6.97 -3.80 -11.74
CA CYS A 67 6.02 -4.84 -11.33
C CYS A 67 6.37 -6.21 -11.93
N ASN A 68 6.72 -6.27 -13.21
CA ASN A 68 7.10 -7.51 -13.87
C ASN A 68 8.36 -8.13 -13.24
N ALA A 69 9.35 -7.30 -12.89
CA ALA A 69 10.56 -7.78 -12.22
C ALA A 69 10.28 -8.27 -10.80
N LEU A 70 9.44 -7.56 -10.03
CA LEU A 70 9.02 -7.96 -8.69
C LEU A 70 8.31 -9.33 -8.67
N LEU A 71 7.53 -9.64 -9.71
CA LEU A 71 6.85 -10.94 -9.83
C LEU A 71 7.78 -12.12 -10.04
N LEU A 72 9.04 -11.89 -10.43
CA LEU A 72 10.05 -12.95 -10.56
C LEU A 72 10.65 -13.35 -9.20
N ILE A 73 10.40 -12.58 -8.14
CA ILE A 73 10.86 -12.92 -6.79
C ILE A 73 10.08 -14.16 -6.30
N PRO A 74 10.76 -15.21 -5.79
CA PRO A 74 10.10 -16.39 -5.26
C PRO A 74 9.02 -16.04 -4.21
N GLY A 75 7.81 -16.58 -4.36
CA GLY A 75 6.68 -16.33 -3.45
C GLY A 75 5.89 -15.03 -3.72
N ALA A 76 6.36 -14.14 -4.61
CA ALA A 76 5.67 -12.88 -4.88
C ALA A 76 4.30 -13.08 -5.55
N LEU A 77 4.19 -14.03 -6.50
CA LEU A 77 2.94 -14.31 -7.22
C LEU A 77 1.77 -14.67 -6.29
N GLU A 78 2.05 -15.41 -5.21
CA GLU A 78 1.04 -15.81 -4.22
C GLU A 78 0.48 -14.61 -3.44
N CYS A 79 1.30 -13.56 -3.29
CA CYS A 79 0.96 -12.36 -2.53
C CYS A 79 0.25 -11.28 -3.37
N VAL A 80 0.14 -11.45 -4.69
CA VAL A 80 -0.51 -10.47 -5.59
C VAL A 80 -1.98 -10.23 -5.23
N ALA A 81 -2.69 -11.28 -4.79
CA ALA A 81 -4.07 -11.16 -4.35
C ALA A 81 -4.24 -10.19 -3.17
N LEU A 82 -3.26 -10.14 -2.25
CA LEU A 82 -3.27 -9.21 -1.11
C LEU A 82 -3.16 -7.75 -1.58
N GLY A 83 -2.32 -7.49 -2.57
CA GLY A 83 -2.16 -6.18 -3.19
C GLY A 83 -3.44 -5.71 -3.89
N ARG A 84 -4.07 -6.59 -4.68
CA ARG A 84 -5.34 -6.31 -5.35
C ARG A 84 -6.46 -6.00 -4.36
N ALA A 85 -6.64 -6.83 -3.34
CA ALA A 85 -7.63 -6.62 -2.30
C ALA A 85 -7.42 -5.27 -1.58
N SER A 86 -6.17 -4.87 -1.33
CA SER A 86 -5.85 -3.58 -0.71
C SER A 86 -6.23 -2.39 -1.61
N ARG A 87 -6.02 -2.51 -2.92
CA ARG A 87 -6.44 -1.47 -3.89
C ARG A 87 -7.95 -1.33 -3.97
N GLU A 88 -8.67 -2.45 -3.97
CA GLU A 88 -10.13 -2.50 -4.02
C GLU A 88 -10.75 -1.90 -2.73
N ALA A 89 -10.17 -2.20 -1.57
CA ALA A 89 -10.54 -1.60 -0.29
C ALA A 89 -10.25 -0.09 -0.23
N GLY A 90 -9.26 0.39 -1.01
CA GLY A 90 -8.83 1.79 -1.10
C GLY A 90 -9.85 2.76 -1.72
N SER A 91 -11.03 2.31 -2.14
CA SER A 91 -12.15 3.22 -2.49
C SER A 91 -12.86 3.76 -1.24
N HIS A 92 -12.12 4.44 -0.37
CA HIS A 92 -12.71 5.36 0.61
C HIS A 92 -12.75 6.76 0.01
N GLY A 93 -13.64 6.95 -0.97
CA GLY A 93 -14.15 8.29 -1.22
C GLY A 93 -14.82 8.79 0.05
N ALA A 94 -14.56 10.05 0.42
CA ALA A 94 -15.32 10.69 1.50
C ALA A 94 -16.82 10.45 1.24
N PRO A 95 -17.63 10.08 2.26
CA PRO A 95 -19.06 9.95 2.06
C PRO A 95 -19.58 11.27 1.48
N LEU A 96 -20.07 11.25 0.24
CA LEU A 96 -20.70 12.42 -0.39
C LEU A 96 -22.02 12.82 0.28
N VAL A 97 -22.42 12.11 1.34
CA VAL A 97 -23.56 12.48 2.17
C VAL A 97 -23.15 13.64 3.07
N ARG A 98 -23.37 14.85 2.57
CA ARG A 98 -23.47 16.05 3.39
C ARG A 98 -24.53 15.77 4.48
N PRO A 99 -24.20 15.81 5.78
CA PRO A 99 -25.21 15.66 6.81
C PRO A 99 -26.23 16.79 6.63
N VAL A 100 -27.49 16.45 6.38
CA VAL A 100 -28.58 17.42 6.50
C VAL A 100 -28.59 17.80 7.99
N ARG A 101 -28.22 19.05 8.29
CA ARG A 101 -28.33 19.56 9.65
C ARG A 101 -29.83 19.67 9.94
N GLY A 102 -30.34 18.69 10.69
CA GLY A 102 -31.72 18.67 11.13
C GLY A 102 -32.08 20.00 11.79
N GLN A 103 -33.15 20.62 11.31
CA GLN A 103 -33.83 21.65 12.07
C GLN A 103 -34.47 20.96 13.27
N ALA A 104 -33.94 21.29 14.45
CA ALA A 104 -34.50 20.92 15.72
C ALA A 104 -35.92 21.51 15.84
N LEU A 105 -36.89 20.64 16.13
CA LEU A 105 -38.15 21.05 16.75
C LEU A 105 -37.84 21.71 18.08
N GLY A 106 -38.12 23.01 18.20
CA GLY A 106 -38.24 23.68 19.49
C GLY A 106 -39.64 23.48 20.06
N PRO A 107 -39.80 23.16 21.36
CA PRO A 107 -41.10 23.14 22.01
C PRO A 107 -41.42 24.54 22.57
N GLY A 108 -42.65 25.00 22.37
CA GLY A 108 -43.23 26.10 23.14
C GLY A 108 -44.10 27.04 22.32
N SER A 109 -45.42 26.99 22.49
CA SER A 109 -46.10 27.85 23.48
C SER A 109 -47.61 27.83 23.23
N SER A 110 -48.36 27.58 24.31
CA SER A 110 -49.81 27.64 24.38
C SER A 110 -50.38 29.00 23.95
N ARG A 111 -51.61 28.99 23.41
CA ARG A 111 -52.62 30.00 23.74
C ARG A 111 -54.03 29.45 23.45
N SER A 112 -54.91 29.75 24.40
CA SER A 112 -56.35 29.52 24.42
C SER A 112 -57.09 30.26 23.33
#